data_AF-A0A3S1BV30-F1
#
_entry.id   AF-A0A3S1BV30-F1
#
_cell.length_a   1.000
_cell.length_b   1.000
_cell.length_c   1.000
_cell.angle_alpha   90.00
_cell.angle_beta   90.00
_cell.angle_gamma   90.00
#
_symmetry.space_group_name_H-M   'P 1'
#
loop_
_entity.id
_entity.type
_entity.pdbx_description
1 polymer ?
#
loop_
_entity_poly.entity_id
_entity_poly.type
_entity_poly.pdbx_seq_one_letter_code
_entity_poly.pdbx_strand_id
1 'polypeptide(L)'
;MAGAGIDSFGNQVLWQIISGTGFLRPLNLIDAELNKNKDKLLQGLSHYKKYKTPSGETLRSRKLKKHHHEFIVKLAQFLGLDVLQTHDLFCSYLLTEYKSTQKELDHILNHERSAQVFILKMQEFYHGERLYLLRCLRNILLWLDGEHAYKEAFETFLIPLLDQHKLGNKLLSQFEELCNTPLPTKDLNGPLMGGTQVLLWAHQNLREQAEVLELLLIYYRNFDMDLPTLLDFCNRFKKHGFGWGQSYKHLVDGQMEKIVQRIGYLEVYILLEGMDLLNASDDNNLSEHVILKDSSGMEKLEAVISQLGSEPIHGPILLGWSVLQYIRGDSEQNRSSSPNEAAAADSTLAEPGKVESLIRSAQKFGFQALQLGVFEFLLEMLEAEPFCGKSDLASVAHYLVYSVLSALLSVYHEETLGNTEALYGIAYKLCKWDFIAEKNWMKTNEPEGLTILYESSKQWFPLDFACFVQLNISLASASAYSAQKVKKELLRLQFYTEALDNNRAQDLQTTAEQGVFVLKRDKRPYQNSFFKIEHKTRGTVIQPT
;
A
#
# COMPACT_ATOMS: atom_id res chain seq x y z
N MET A 1 -38.62 9.76 25.55
CA MET A 1 -37.45 8.93 25.93
C MET A 1 -36.65 9.73 26.94
N ALA A 2 -36.21 9.15 28.06
CA ALA A 2 -35.52 9.88 29.13
C ALA A 2 -34.17 9.20 29.40
N GLY A 3 -33.08 9.97 29.43
CA GLY A 3 -31.71 9.44 29.47
C GLY A 3 -30.85 9.71 28.23
N ALA A 4 -31.23 10.68 27.40
CA ALA A 4 -30.37 11.20 26.34
C ALA A 4 -29.23 12.04 26.93
N GLY A 5 -28.11 11.40 27.22
CA GLY A 5 -26.81 12.09 27.11
C GLY A 5 -26.54 12.25 25.62
N ILE A 6 -26.46 13.49 25.13
CA ILE A 6 -26.41 13.81 23.69
C ILE A 6 -24.94 13.76 23.23
N ASP A 7 -24.31 12.62 23.51
CA ASP A 7 -22.85 12.49 23.50
C ASP A 7 -22.30 11.42 22.53
N SER A 8 -23.19 10.71 21.84
CA SER A 8 -22.82 9.81 20.75
C SER A 8 -23.71 10.05 19.53
N PHE A 9 -23.32 10.99 18.67
CA PHE A 9 -23.65 10.88 17.25
C PHE A 9 -22.91 9.68 16.65
N GLY A 10 -23.48 9.08 15.61
CA GLY A 10 -22.86 7.94 14.93
C GLY A 10 -21.51 8.29 14.30
N ASN A 11 -20.65 7.29 14.14
CA ASN A 11 -19.34 7.44 13.49
C ASN A 11 -19.48 7.91 12.04
N GLN A 12 -20.55 7.54 11.34
CA GLN A 12 -20.91 8.08 10.03
C GLN A 12 -21.09 9.61 10.06
N VAL A 13 -21.68 10.15 11.12
CA VAL A 13 -21.89 11.60 11.31
C VAL A 13 -20.58 12.29 11.70
N LEU A 14 -19.78 11.67 12.56
CA LEU A 14 -18.43 12.15 12.89
C LEU A 14 -17.56 12.24 11.63
N TRP A 15 -17.58 11.20 10.79
CA TRP A 15 -16.85 11.18 9.51
C TRP A 15 -17.29 12.33 8.60
N GLN A 16 -18.61 12.55 8.42
CA GLN A 16 -19.16 13.67 7.65
C GLN A 16 -18.78 15.05 8.21
N ILE A 17 -18.57 15.18 9.52
CA ILE A 17 -18.14 16.44 10.16
C ILE A 17 -16.65 16.69 9.86
N ILE A 18 -15.79 15.69 10.06
CA ILE A 18 -14.33 15.88 9.96
C ILE A 18 -13.77 15.78 8.53
N SER A 19 -14.47 15.14 7.60
CA SER A 19 -14.05 15.04 6.19
C SER A 19 -14.17 16.35 5.40
N GLY A 20 -14.79 17.39 5.99
CA GLY A 20 -15.02 18.69 5.32
C GLY A 20 -15.94 18.63 4.09
N THR A 21 -16.52 17.47 3.79
CA THR A 21 -17.23 17.22 2.53
C THR A 21 -18.55 17.99 2.47
N GLY A 22 -18.80 18.67 1.34
CA GLY A 22 -20.00 19.48 1.10
C GLY A 22 -19.98 20.87 1.75
N PHE A 23 -19.60 21.00 3.03
CA PHE A 23 -19.50 22.31 3.69
C PHE A 23 -18.54 22.29 4.90
N LEU A 24 -17.55 23.19 4.88
CA LEU A 24 -16.59 23.35 5.97
C LEU A 24 -17.27 23.89 7.25
N ARG A 25 -17.23 23.08 8.31
CA ARG A 25 -17.54 23.48 9.69
C ARG A 25 -16.41 24.35 10.29
N PRO A 26 -16.72 25.19 11.30
CA PRO A 26 -15.69 25.92 12.06
C PRO A 26 -14.69 24.99 12.75
N LEU A 27 -13.40 25.38 12.76
CA LEU A 27 -12.31 24.57 13.32
C LEU A 27 -12.56 24.16 14.78
N ASN A 28 -13.04 25.09 15.61
CA ASN A 28 -13.35 24.84 17.01
C ASN A 28 -14.47 23.80 17.25
N LEU A 29 -15.31 23.49 16.25
CA LEU A 29 -16.25 22.37 16.30
C LEU A 29 -15.57 21.04 15.94
N ILE A 30 -14.61 21.06 15.02
CA ILE A 30 -13.76 19.91 14.69
C ILE A 30 -12.92 19.53 15.91
N ASP A 31 -12.26 20.51 16.56
CA ASP A 31 -11.50 20.30 17.80
C ASP A 31 -12.37 19.70 18.91
N ALA A 32 -13.59 20.21 19.09
CA ALA A 32 -14.53 19.73 20.09
C ALA A 32 -14.96 18.28 19.83
N GLU A 33 -15.32 17.94 18.58
CA GLU A 33 -15.73 16.57 18.23
C GLU A 33 -14.54 15.60 18.24
N LEU A 34 -13.35 16.00 17.78
CA LEU A 34 -12.14 15.16 17.87
C LEU A 34 -11.77 14.86 19.32
N ASN A 35 -11.79 15.86 20.22
CA ASN A 35 -11.53 15.63 21.64
C ASN A 35 -12.65 14.82 22.33
N LYS A 36 -13.93 15.07 22.01
CA LYS A 36 -15.08 14.32 22.52
C LYS A 36 -15.04 12.84 22.11
N ASN A 37 -14.62 12.55 20.88
CA ASN A 37 -14.55 11.19 20.35
C ASN A 37 -13.15 10.55 20.53
N LYS A 38 -12.22 11.21 21.24
CA LYS A 38 -10.80 10.82 21.32
C LYS A 38 -10.61 9.37 21.71
N ASP A 39 -11.04 8.97 22.89
CA ASP A 39 -10.84 7.59 23.38
C ASP A 39 -11.46 6.52 22.46
N LYS A 40 -12.59 6.81 21.81
CA LYS A 40 -13.23 5.94 20.83
C LYS A 40 -12.34 5.77 19.59
N LEU A 41 -11.79 6.87 19.07
CA LEU A 41 -10.80 6.84 17.98
C LEU A 41 -9.49 6.13 18.41
N LEU A 42 -9.01 6.36 19.65
CA LEU A 42 -7.76 5.77 20.17
C LEU A 42 -7.82 4.26 20.41
N GLN A 43 -9.04 3.72 20.54
CA GLN A 43 -9.35 2.31 20.77
C GLN A 43 -9.75 1.58 19.47
N GLY A 44 -10.15 2.31 18.43
CA GLY A 44 -10.61 1.75 17.16
C GLY A 44 -11.71 0.69 17.37
N LEU A 45 -11.58 -0.46 16.72
CA LEU A 45 -12.53 -1.56 16.82
C LEU A 45 -12.60 -2.16 18.24
N SER A 46 -11.52 -2.11 19.01
CA SER A 46 -11.48 -2.56 20.42
C SER A 46 -12.27 -1.64 21.36
N HIS A 47 -12.80 -0.50 20.88
CA HIS A 47 -13.82 0.27 21.58
C HIS A 47 -15.11 -0.55 21.79
N TYR A 48 -15.47 -1.42 20.84
CA TYR A 48 -16.67 -2.23 20.87
C TYR A 48 -16.45 -3.49 21.72
N LYS A 49 -16.92 -3.44 22.96
CA LYS A 49 -16.68 -4.50 23.95
C LYS A 49 -17.58 -5.71 23.66
N LYS A 50 -17.01 -6.91 23.81
CA LYS A 50 -17.71 -8.18 23.60
C LYS A 50 -18.83 -8.37 24.63
N TYR A 51 -19.96 -8.92 24.20
CA TYR A 51 -21.13 -9.23 25.04
C TYR A 51 -20.75 -10.08 26.26
N LYS A 52 -21.40 -9.81 27.40
CA LYS A 52 -21.22 -10.58 28.64
C LYS A 52 -22.58 -10.98 29.22
N THR A 53 -22.75 -12.28 29.43
CA THR A 53 -23.98 -12.89 29.94
C THR A 53 -24.29 -12.44 31.37
N PRO A 54 -25.58 -12.25 31.68
CA PRO A 54 -26.36 -11.08 31.30
C PRO A 54 -26.28 -10.00 32.41
N SER A 55 -25.42 -9.00 32.25
CA SER A 55 -25.37 -7.85 33.18
C SER A 55 -26.49 -6.82 32.93
N GLY A 56 -27.68 -7.27 32.55
CA GLY A 56 -28.85 -6.42 32.22
C GLY A 56 -29.30 -5.51 33.37
N GLU A 57 -28.80 -5.74 34.57
CA GLU A 57 -28.90 -4.82 35.71
C GLU A 57 -28.31 -3.44 35.40
N THR A 58 -27.20 -3.37 34.64
CA THR A 58 -26.59 -2.13 34.16
C THR A 58 -27.57 -1.32 33.29
N LEU A 59 -28.32 -2.00 32.42
CA LEU A 59 -29.31 -1.37 31.55
C LEU A 59 -30.54 -0.84 32.31
N ARG A 60 -30.78 -1.27 33.56
CA ARG A 60 -31.84 -0.67 34.42
C ARG A 60 -31.61 0.81 34.67
N SER A 61 -30.36 1.28 34.65
CA SER A 61 -30.00 2.71 34.75
C SER A 61 -30.67 3.59 33.69
N ARG A 62 -30.89 3.06 32.47
CA ARG A 62 -31.50 3.78 31.32
C ARG A 62 -33.04 3.90 31.41
N LYS A 63 -33.70 3.33 32.44
CA LYS A 63 -35.15 3.47 32.71
C LYS A 63 -36.07 3.15 31.50
N LEU A 64 -35.74 2.09 30.76
CA LEU A 64 -36.43 1.69 29.53
C LEU A 64 -37.80 1.04 29.77
N LYS A 65 -38.67 1.07 28.75
CA LYS A 65 -39.88 0.23 28.71
C LYS A 65 -39.48 -1.26 28.62
N LYS A 66 -40.31 -2.16 29.15
CA LYS A 66 -40.04 -3.62 29.17
C LYS A 66 -39.63 -4.17 27.80
N HIS A 67 -40.42 -3.93 26.75
CA HIS A 67 -40.16 -4.45 25.41
C HIS A 67 -38.92 -3.82 24.73
N HIS A 68 -38.53 -2.59 25.11
CA HIS A 68 -37.25 -2.00 24.68
C HIS A 68 -36.08 -2.71 25.37
N HIS A 69 -36.18 -2.97 26.68
CA HIS A 69 -35.14 -3.69 27.43
C HIS A 69 -34.94 -5.11 26.89
N GLU A 70 -36.03 -5.86 26.65
CA GLU A 70 -35.99 -7.21 26.08
C GLU A 70 -35.41 -7.22 24.65
N PHE A 71 -35.74 -6.23 23.82
CA PHE A 71 -35.15 -6.07 22.48
C PHE A 71 -33.65 -5.77 22.54
N ILE A 72 -33.20 -4.84 23.38
CA ILE A 72 -31.77 -4.50 23.51
C ILE A 72 -30.94 -5.70 23.98
N VAL A 73 -31.45 -6.51 24.92
CA VAL A 73 -30.75 -7.73 25.36
C VAL A 73 -30.67 -8.76 24.23
N LYS A 74 -31.75 -8.99 23.46
CA LYS A 74 -31.72 -9.84 22.26
C LYS A 74 -30.71 -9.34 21.22
N LEU A 75 -30.69 -8.04 20.95
CA LEU A 75 -29.79 -7.42 19.97
C LEU A 75 -28.33 -7.50 20.42
N ALA A 76 -28.04 -7.27 21.71
CA ALA A 76 -26.70 -7.31 22.27
C ALA A 76 -26.09 -8.72 22.15
N GLN A 77 -26.88 -9.75 22.48
CA GLN A 77 -26.50 -11.14 22.25
C GLN A 77 -26.25 -11.42 20.76
N PHE A 78 -27.15 -10.98 19.87
CA PHE A 78 -27.03 -11.25 18.43
C PHE A 78 -25.78 -10.61 17.81
N LEU A 79 -25.50 -9.34 18.13
CA LEU A 79 -24.31 -8.63 17.64
C LEU A 79 -23.01 -9.07 18.33
N GLY A 80 -23.09 -9.79 19.46
CA GLY A 80 -21.93 -10.07 20.32
C GLY A 80 -21.36 -8.82 20.99
N LEU A 81 -22.17 -7.77 21.16
CA LEU A 81 -21.79 -6.44 21.65
C LEU A 81 -22.25 -6.21 23.10
N ASP A 82 -21.52 -5.39 23.87
CA ASP A 82 -21.93 -4.94 25.20
C ASP A 82 -23.34 -4.33 25.22
N VAL A 83 -24.07 -4.54 26.31
CA VAL A 83 -25.49 -4.19 26.43
C VAL A 83 -25.73 -2.67 26.46
N LEU A 84 -24.80 -1.89 27.04
CA LEU A 84 -24.88 -0.43 27.05
C LEU A 84 -24.47 0.14 25.69
N GLN A 85 -23.39 -0.37 25.08
CA GLN A 85 -23.01 0.04 23.72
C GLN A 85 -24.06 -0.33 22.68
N THR A 86 -24.79 -1.44 22.86
CA THR A 86 -25.93 -1.82 22.02
C THR A 86 -27.11 -0.85 22.17
N HIS A 87 -27.41 -0.42 23.41
CA HIS A 87 -28.41 0.62 23.66
C HIS A 87 -28.04 1.94 22.98
N ASP A 88 -26.78 2.34 23.08
CA ASP A 88 -26.33 3.64 22.57
C ASP A 88 -26.21 3.63 21.03
N LEU A 89 -25.82 2.50 20.42
CA LEU A 89 -25.93 2.24 18.98
C LEU A 89 -27.40 2.31 18.50
N PHE A 90 -28.32 1.70 19.25
CA PHE A 90 -29.76 1.76 18.95
C PHE A 90 -30.30 3.18 19.03
N CYS A 91 -29.90 3.97 20.04
CA CYS A 91 -30.21 5.39 20.10
C CYS A 91 -29.64 6.16 18.91
N SER A 92 -28.41 5.87 18.47
CA SER A 92 -27.82 6.49 17.28
C SER A 92 -28.63 6.19 16.02
N TYR A 93 -28.99 4.92 15.77
CA TYR A 93 -29.84 4.53 14.64
C TYR A 93 -31.20 5.25 14.64
N LEU A 94 -31.81 5.39 15.82
CA LEU A 94 -33.08 6.12 15.99
C LEU A 94 -32.96 7.64 15.73
N LEU A 95 -31.76 8.20 15.76
CA LEU A 95 -31.49 9.62 15.48
C LEU A 95 -31.05 9.87 14.03
N THR A 96 -30.39 8.90 13.38
CA THR A 96 -29.82 9.08 12.02
C THR A 96 -30.66 8.44 10.91
N GLU A 97 -31.13 7.21 11.08
CA GLU A 97 -31.72 6.40 9.99
C GLU A 97 -33.21 6.11 10.16
N TYR A 98 -33.73 6.10 11.38
CA TYR A 98 -35.13 5.76 11.65
C TYR A 98 -36.08 6.93 11.33
N LYS A 99 -36.90 6.74 10.28
CA LYS A 99 -37.81 7.78 9.73
C LYS A 99 -39.28 7.59 10.12
N SER A 100 -39.57 6.67 11.04
CA SER A 100 -40.93 6.32 11.51
C SER A 100 -41.23 6.87 12.90
N THR A 101 -42.50 6.79 13.30
CA THR A 101 -43.00 7.32 14.58
C THR A 101 -42.68 6.42 15.77
N GLN A 102 -42.67 7.01 16.97
CA GLN A 102 -42.53 6.28 18.25
C GLN A 102 -43.60 5.18 18.44
N LYS A 103 -44.80 5.33 17.85
CA LYS A 103 -45.87 4.33 17.90
C LYS A 103 -45.55 3.12 17.02
N GLU A 104 -45.03 3.35 15.82
CA GLU A 104 -44.56 2.28 14.92
C GLU A 104 -43.34 1.57 15.50
N LEU A 105 -42.43 2.30 16.18
CA LEU A 105 -41.30 1.71 16.90
C LEU A 105 -41.79 0.79 18.02
N ASP A 106 -42.70 1.27 18.88
CA ASP A 106 -43.30 0.43 19.92
C ASP A 106 -44.07 -0.78 19.31
N HIS A 107 -44.70 -0.63 18.14
CA HIS A 107 -45.34 -1.74 17.43
C HIS A 107 -44.32 -2.78 16.92
N ILE A 108 -43.24 -2.35 16.26
CA ILE A 108 -42.17 -3.22 15.75
C ILE A 108 -41.55 -4.03 16.88
N LEU A 109 -41.23 -3.37 18.00
CA LEU A 109 -40.55 -3.98 19.15
C LEU A 109 -41.44 -4.96 19.93
N ASN A 110 -42.77 -4.84 19.86
CA ASN A 110 -43.71 -5.79 20.48
C ASN A 110 -44.07 -6.99 19.58
N HIS A 111 -43.74 -6.98 18.29
CA HIS A 111 -44.05 -8.07 17.36
C HIS A 111 -42.78 -8.82 16.96
N GLU A 112 -42.64 -10.06 17.44
CA GLU A 112 -41.41 -10.86 17.30
C GLU A 112 -40.85 -10.88 15.87
N ARG A 113 -41.68 -11.14 14.84
CA ARG A 113 -41.24 -11.16 13.43
C ARG A 113 -40.73 -9.80 12.95
N SER A 114 -41.31 -8.69 13.42
CA SER A 114 -40.87 -7.33 13.10
C SER A 114 -39.58 -6.98 13.83
N ALA A 115 -39.48 -7.34 15.11
CA ALA A 115 -38.25 -7.20 15.90
C ALA A 115 -37.08 -7.98 15.29
N GLN A 116 -37.30 -9.21 14.81
CA GLN A 116 -36.28 -10.02 14.14
C GLN A 116 -35.75 -9.38 12.84
N VAL A 117 -36.63 -8.85 11.99
CA VAL A 117 -36.22 -8.07 10.80
C VAL A 117 -35.46 -6.80 11.20
N PHE A 118 -35.83 -6.18 12.32
CA PHE A 118 -35.17 -4.97 12.81
C PHE A 118 -33.77 -5.25 13.39
N ILE A 119 -33.56 -6.41 14.04
CA ILE A 119 -32.25 -6.88 14.49
C ILE A 119 -31.27 -7.01 13.31
N LEU A 120 -31.71 -7.54 12.16
CA LEU A 120 -30.87 -7.65 10.97
C LEU A 120 -30.47 -6.28 10.40
N LYS A 121 -31.38 -5.30 10.38
CA LYS A 121 -31.04 -3.91 10.01
C LYS A 121 -30.05 -3.25 10.98
N MET A 122 -30.18 -3.55 12.28
CA MET A 122 -29.22 -3.08 13.28
C MET A 122 -27.83 -3.73 13.11
N GLN A 123 -27.73 -4.94 12.53
CA GLN A 123 -26.45 -5.57 12.18
C GLN A 123 -25.76 -4.84 11.02
N GLU A 124 -26.50 -4.50 9.96
CA GLU A 124 -25.98 -3.72 8.84
C GLU A 124 -25.45 -2.35 9.31
N PHE A 125 -26.21 -1.66 10.16
CA PHE A 125 -25.78 -0.41 10.78
C PHE A 125 -24.57 -0.57 11.70
N TYR A 126 -24.51 -1.63 12.51
CA TYR A 126 -23.38 -1.92 13.40
C TYR A 126 -22.05 -2.04 12.63
N HIS A 127 -22.02 -2.84 11.56
CA HIS A 127 -20.81 -2.98 10.73
C HIS A 127 -20.50 -1.69 9.96
N GLY A 128 -21.51 -0.94 9.50
CA GLY A 128 -21.32 0.40 8.92
C GLY A 128 -20.61 1.35 9.89
N GLU A 129 -21.09 1.45 11.12
CA GLU A 129 -20.51 2.30 12.17
C GLU A 129 -19.08 1.90 12.56
N ARG A 130 -18.76 0.60 12.54
CA ARG A 130 -17.38 0.10 12.74
C ARG A 130 -16.45 0.56 11.62
N LEU A 131 -16.86 0.41 10.36
CA LEU A 131 -16.08 0.87 9.20
C LEU A 131 -15.94 2.40 9.17
N TYR A 132 -16.98 3.15 9.55
CA TYR A 132 -16.87 4.61 9.67
C TYR A 132 -15.90 5.07 10.77
N LEU A 133 -15.70 4.30 11.85
CA LEU A 133 -14.69 4.61 12.86
C LEU A 133 -13.26 4.53 12.29
N LEU A 134 -12.98 3.49 11.50
CA LEU A 134 -11.71 3.34 10.79
C LEU A 134 -11.51 4.48 9.77
N ARG A 135 -12.57 4.84 9.04
CA ARG A 135 -12.54 5.93 8.05
C ARG A 135 -12.34 7.31 8.67
N CYS A 136 -12.75 7.52 9.92
CA CYS A 136 -12.39 8.73 10.67
C CYS A 136 -10.87 8.82 10.87
N LEU A 137 -10.24 7.76 11.39
CA LEU A 137 -8.77 7.71 11.55
C LEU A 137 -8.05 7.87 10.21
N ARG A 138 -8.56 7.25 9.14
CA ARG A 138 -7.97 7.32 7.79
C ARG A 138 -7.97 8.75 7.26
N ASN A 139 -9.07 9.48 7.43
CA ASN A 139 -9.16 10.88 7.02
C ASN A 139 -8.17 11.75 7.82
N ILE A 140 -8.01 11.50 9.11
CA ILE A 140 -7.08 12.26 9.97
C ILE A 140 -5.62 12.00 9.56
N LEU A 141 -5.24 10.75 9.27
CA LEU A 141 -3.88 10.37 8.85
C LEU A 141 -3.54 10.84 7.43
N LEU A 142 -4.45 10.66 6.47
CA LEU A 142 -4.23 10.97 5.05
C LEU A 142 -3.81 12.43 4.81
N TRP A 143 -4.38 13.36 5.56
CA TRP A 143 -4.17 14.80 5.37
C TRP A 143 -2.96 15.38 6.13
N LEU A 144 -2.09 14.52 6.69
CA LEU A 144 -0.82 14.97 7.29
C LEU A 144 0.17 15.52 6.25
N ASP A 145 0.28 14.89 5.07
CA ASP A 145 1.23 15.35 4.04
C ASP A 145 0.59 16.39 3.10
N GLY A 146 -0.73 16.33 2.92
CA GLY A 146 -1.47 17.19 1.99
C GLY A 146 -1.82 18.58 2.55
N GLU A 147 -2.53 19.36 1.74
CA GLU A 147 -3.23 20.56 2.19
C GLU A 147 -4.68 20.21 2.55
N HIS A 148 -5.10 20.53 3.78
CA HIS A 148 -6.48 20.31 4.23
C HIS A 148 -6.90 21.37 5.24
N ALA A 149 -8.16 21.80 5.18
CA ALA A 149 -8.70 22.89 6.01
C ALA A 149 -8.67 22.62 7.53
N TYR A 150 -8.47 21.36 7.95
CA TYR A 150 -8.39 20.94 9.36
C TYR A 150 -7.05 20.29 9.73
N LYS A 151 -6.00 20.48 8.92
CA LYS A 151 -4.69 19.86 9.13
C LYS A 151 -4.12 20.09 10.55
N GLU A 152 -4.11 21.34 11.01
CA GLU A 152 -3.66 21.72 12.36
C GLU A 152 -4.42 20.97 13.49
N ALA A 153 -5.74 20.78 13.34
CA ALA A 153 -6.55 20.02 14.28
C ALA A 153 -6.25 18.51 14.23
N PHE A 154 -5.95 17.96 13.05
CA PHE A 154 -5.56 16.56 12.88
C PHE A 154 -4.18 16.27 13.47
N GLU A 155 -3.20 17.15 13.22
CA GLU A 155 -1.86 17.10 13.82
C GLU A 155 -1.95 17.18 15.35
N THR A 156 -2.65 18.19 15.88
CA THR A 156 -2.89 18.38 17.32
C THR A 156 -3.57 17.17 17.97
N PHE A 157 -4.51 16.54 17.26
CA PHE A 157 -5.17 15.32 17.70
C PHE A 157 -4.22 14.09 17.74
N LEU A 158 -3.37 13.95 16.71
CA LEU A 158 -2.50 12.78 16.55
C LEU A 158 -1.23 12.82 17.39
N ILE A 159 -0.62 13.98 17.68
CA ILE A 159 0.65 14.10 18.43
C ILE A 159 0.79 13.13 19.62
N PRO A 160 -0.21 12.95 20.52
CA PRO A 160 -0.12 12.01 21.65
C PRO A 160 -0.12 10.50 21.29
N LEU A 161 -0.20 10.14 20.01
CA LEU A 161 -0.37 8.78 19.49
C LEU A 161 0.79 8.31 18.59
N LEU A 162 1.53 9.27 18.05
CA LEU A 162 2.67 9.04 17.13
C LEU A 162 3.91 8.60 17.89
N ASP A 163 4.07 9.10 19.13
CA ASP A 163 5.09 8.68 20.09
C ASP A 163 5.18 7.15 20.23
N GLN A 164 6.41 6.60 20.12
CA GLN A 164 6.75 5.19 20.33
C GLN A 164 5.91 4.19 19.50
N HIS A 165 5.59 4.54 18.24
CA HIS A 165 4.79 3.71 17.30
C HIS A 165 3.45 3.20 17.89
N LYS A 166 2.88 3.93 18.86
CA LYS A 166 1.71 3.47 19.66
C LYS A 166 0.45 3.27 18.81
N LEU A 167 0.30 4.01 17.72
CA LEU A 167 -0.82 3.84 16.78
C LEU A 167 -0.65 2.59 15.91
N GLY A 168 0.50 2.40 15.28
CA GLY A 168 0.80 1.23 14.44
C GLY A 168 0.65 -0.09 15.21
N ASN A 169 1.25 -0.19 16.40
CA ASN A 169 1.15 -1.36 17.27
C ASN A 169 -0.32 -1.67 17.68
N LYS A 170 -1.16 -0.66 17.91
CA LYS A 170 -2.59 -0.85 18.19
C LYS A 170 -3.39 -1.30 16.97
N LEU A 171 -3.05 -0.83 15.78
CA LEU A 171 -3.71 -1.23 14.54
C LEU A 171 -3.35 -2.68 14.19
N LEU A 172 -2.07 -3.06 14.31
CA LEU A 172 -1.62 -4.45 14.18
C LEU A 172 -2.30 -5.39 15.19
N SER A 173 -2.44 -4.96 16.45
CA SER A 173 -3.17 -5.73 17.48
C SER A 173 -4.66 -5.92 17.13
N GLN A 174 -5.30 -4.92 16.52
CA GLN A 174 -6.69 -5.03 16.07
C GLN A 174 -6.83 -5.95 14.86
N PHE A 175 -5.88 -5.92 13.92
CA PHE A 175 -5.82 -6.85 12.80
C PHE A 175 -5.71 -8.30 13.29
N GLU A 176 -4.81 -8.58 14.24
CA GLU A 176 -4.76 -9.91 14.87
C GLU A 176 -6.06 -10.29 15.57
N GLU A 177 -6.71 -9.37 16.31
CA GLU A 177 -8.00 -9.68 16.94
C GLU A 177 -9.07 -10.05 15.90
N LEU A 178 -9.10 -9.38 14.75
CA LEU A 178 -10.01 -9.69 13.65
C LEU A 178 -9.76 -11.08 13.04
N CYS A 179 -8.50 -11.41 12.70
CA CYS A 179 -8.16 -12.70 12.08
C CYS A 179 -8.38 -13.90 13.03
N ASN A 180 -8.19 -13.68 14.34
CA ASN A 180 -8.38 -14.71 15.37
C ASN A 180 -9.82 -14.75 15.94
N THR A 181 -10.75 -13.89 15.48
CA THR A 181 -12.14 -13.93 15.97
C THR A 181 -12.90 -15.12 15.35
N PRO A 182 -13.51 -16.00 16.16
CA PRO A 182 -14.26 -17.15 15.66
C PRO A 182 -15.58 -16.72 15.01
N LEU A 183 -16.08 -17.55 14.08
CA LEU A 183 -17.40 -17.38 13.47
C LEU A 183 -18.51 -17.31 14.54
N PRO A 184 -19.52 -16.44 14.38
CA PRO A 184 -20.68 -16.42 15.25
C PRO A 184 -21.54 -17.69 15.08
N THR A 185 -22.21 -18.12 16.14
CA THR A 185 -22.99 -19.38 16.15
C THR A 185 -24.40 -19.16 16.69
N LYS A 186 -25.31 -20.10 16.44
CA LYS A 186 -26.69 -20.04 16.99
C LYS A 186 -26.74 -20.14 18.51
N ASP A 187 -25.77 -20.83 19.11
CA ASP A 187 -25.72 -21.05 20.56
C ASP A 187 -25.21 -19.80 21.29
N LEU A 188 -24.29 -19.05 20.66
CA LEU A 188 -23.77 -17.79 21.19
C LEU A 188 -24.69 -16.61 20.85
N ASN A 189 -24.97 -16.40 19.57
CA ASN A 189 -25.67 -15.23 19.03
C ASN A 189 -27.20 -15.42 18.89
N GLY A 190 -27.72 -16.60 19.22
CA GLY A 190 -29.16 -16.91 19.15
C GLY A 190 -29.64 -17.38 17.77
N PRO A 191 -30.92 -17.78 17.65
CA PRO A 191 -31.43 -18.54 16.50
C PRO A 191 -31.46 -17.78 15.16
N LEU A 192 -31.34 -16.44 15.19
CA LEU A 192 -31.21 -15.61 13.99
C LEU A 192 -29.87 -15.76 13.28
N MET A 193 -28.85 -16.34 13.92
CA MET A 193 -27.53 -16.56 13.33
C MET A 193 -27.54 -17.75 12.37
N GLY A 194 -28.27 -17.60 11.26
CA GLY A 194 -28.32 -18.55 10.15
C GLY A 194 -27.11 -18.43 9.22
N GLY A 195 -26.99 -19.35 8.26
CA GLY A 195 -25.84 -19.39 7.33
C GLY A 195 -25.63 -18.06 6.59
N THR A 196 -26.69 -17.39 6.14
CA THR A 196 -26.61 -16.07 5.51
C THR A 196 -26.02 -15.01 6.44
N GLN A 197 -26.36 -15.02 7.74
CA GLN A 197 -25.82 -14.07 8.72
C GLN A 197 -24.37 -14.38 9.09
N VAL A 198 -23.96 -15.65 9.07
CA VAL A 198 -22.55 -16.06 9.22
C VAL A 198 -21.72 -15.65 8.00
N LEU A 199 -22.23 -15.81 6.78
CA LEU A 199 -21.60 -15.33 5.54
C LEU A 199 -21.47 -13.80 5.51
N LEU A 200 -22.53 -13.08 5.88
CA LEU A 200 -22.49 -11.62 6.02
C LEU A 200 -21.46 -11.20 7.09
N TRP A 201 -21.39 -11.88 8.22
CA TRP A 201 -20.37 -11.60 9.24
C TRP A 201 -18.95 -11.82 8.71
N ALA A 202 -18.69 -12.93 8.03
CA ALA A 202 -17.38 -13.24 7.44
C ALA A 202 -16.96 -12.16 6.43
N HIS A 203 -17.86 -11.77 5.52
CA HIS A 203 -17.63 -10.69 4.57
C HIS A 203 -17.32 -9.34 5.25
N GLN A 204 -17.98 -9.00 6.36
CA GLN A 204 -17.67 -7.77 7.10
C GLN A 204 -16.36 -7.88 7.91
N ASN A 205 -16.02 -9.06 8.47
CA ASN A 205 -14.73 -9.29 9.13
C ASN A 205 -13.56 -9.10 8.15
N LEU A 206 -13.65 -9.63 6.92
CA LEU A 206 -12.66 -9.38 5.86
C LEU A 206 -12.56 -7.90 5.49
N ARG A 207 -13.68 -7.17 5.43
CA ARG A 207 -13.65 -5.71 5.16
C ARG A 207 -13.02 -4.92 6.29
N GLU A 208 -13.26 -5.31 7.53
CA GLU A 208 -12.61 -4.72 8.70
C GLU A 208 -11.10 -5.04 8.70
N GLN A 209 -10.68 -6.27 8.32
CA GLN A 209 -9.26 -6.61 8.13
C GLN A 209 -8.61 -5.69 7.08
N ALA A 210 -9.23 -5.55 5.91
CA ALA A 210 -8.71 -4.72 4.81
C ALA A 210 -8.63 -3.22 5.18
N GLU A 211 -9.65 -2.63 5.81
CA GLU A 211 -9.59 -1.21 6.18
C GLU A 211 -8.68 -0.93 7.39
N VAL A 212 -8.34 -1.92 8.24
CA VAL A 212 -7.25 -1.81 9.22
C VAL A 212 -5.87 -1.88 8.56
N LEU A 213 -5.68 -2.73 7.56
CA LEU A 213 -4.43 -2.78 6.80
C LEU A 213 -4.21 -1.52 5.95
N GLU A 214 -5.27 -0.92 5.40
CA GLU A 214 -5.17 0.39 4.70
C GLU A 214 -4.81 1.53 5.66
N LEU A 215 -5.28 1.49 6.91
CA LEU A 215 -4.80 2.42 7.95
C LEU A 215 -3.33 2.22 8.29
N LEU A 216 -2.85 0.97 8.31
CA LEU A 216 -1.45 0.64 8.57
C LEU A 216 -0.54 1.14 7.44
N LEU A 217 -0.91 0.91 6.18
CA LEU A 217 -0.13 1.39 5.02
C LEU A 217 -0.09 2.93 4.97
N ILE A 218 -1.23 3.60 5.21
CA ILE A 218 -1.29 5.08 5.25
C ILE A 218 -0.56 5.64 6.49
N TYR A 219 -0.45 4.88 7.59
CA TYR A 219 0.36 5.26 8.74
C TYR A 219 1.85 5.15 8.45
N TYR A 220 2.35 4.00 7.96
CA TYR A 220 3.78 3.79 7.75
C TYR A 220 4.38 4.57 6.59
N ARG A 221 3.58 5.02 5.62
CA ARG A 221 3.99 6.02 4.63
C ARG A 221 4.48 7.33 5.27
N ASN A 222 3.87 7.72 6.40
CA ASN A 222 4.09 9.02 7.03
C ASN A 222 5.00 8.92 8.27
N PHE A 223 5.34 7.70 8.71
CA PHE A 223 6.12 7.43 9.93
C PHE A 223 6.94 6.15 9.77
N ASP A 224 8.26 6.26 9.95
CA ASP A 224 9.21 5.17 9.78
C ASP A 224 8.80 3.88 10.53
N MET A 225 9.07 2.73 9.90
CA MET A 225 8.96 1.43 10.54
C MET A 225 10.31 0.99 11.11
N ASP A 226 10.41 0.83 12.44
CA ASP A 226 11.63 0.27 13.03
C ASP A 226 11.81 -1.23 12.71
N LEU A 227 13.06 -1.69 12.67
CA LEU A 227 13.38 -3.08 12.30
C LEU A 227 12.72 -4.14 13.21
N PRO A 228 12.61 -3.94 14.55
CA PRO A 228 11.79 -4.80 15.41
C PRO A 228 10.32 -4.87 14.98
N THR A 229 9.72 -3.76 14.58
CA THR A 229 8.33 -3.68 14.09
C THR A 229 8.18 -4.38 12.74
N LEU A 230 9.08 -4.14 11.77
CA LEU A 230 9.06 -4.85 10.48
C LEU A 230 9.20 -6.37 10.66
N LEU A 231 10.06 -6.81 11.58
CA LEU A 231 10.22 -8.22 11.92
C LEU A 231 8.93 -8.82 12.50
N ASP A 232 8.20 -8.08 13.34
CA ASP A 232 6.91 -8.51 13.90
C ASP A 232 5.82 -8.59 12.83
N PHE A 233 5.70 -7.58 11.95
CA PHE A 233 4.83 -7.62 10.76
C PHE A 233 5.12 -8.83 9.87
N CYS A 234 6.39 -9.05 9.53
CA CYS A 234 6.81 -10.15 8.66
C CYS A 234 6.42 -11.52 9.24
N ASN A 235 6.61 -11.71 10.56
CA ASN A 235 6.18 -12.94 11.24
C ASN A 235 4.65 -13.11 11.26
N ARG A 236 3.88 -12.04 11.51
CA ARG A 236 2.41 -12.11 11.59
C ARG A 236 1.76 -12.33 10.23
N PHE A 237 2.18 -11.61 9.19
CA PHE A 237 1.65 -11.78 7.82
C PHE A 237 2.01 -13.15 7.22
N LYS A 238 3.23 -13.64 7.48
CA LYS A 238 3.63 -15.02 7.13
C LYS A 238 2.79 -16.09 7.86
N LYS A 239 2.49 -15.88 9.16
CA LYS A 239 1.58 -16.75 9.94
C LYS A 239 0.13 -16.68 9.41
N HIS A 240 -0.29 -15.52 8.93
CA HIS A 240 -1.59 -15.29 8.30
C HIS A 240 -1.65 -15.79 6.84
N GLY A 241 -0.51 -16.11 6.22
CA GLY A 241 -0.45 -16.64 4.85
C GLY A 241 -0.89 -15.63 3.79
N PHE A 242 -0.60 -14.34 3.98
CA PHE A 242 -0.92 -13.24 3.06
C PHE A 242 -2.39 -13.29 2.59
N GLY A 243 -3.30 -13.10 3.54
CA GLY A 243 -4.75 -13.19 3.38
C GLY A 243 -5.32 -14.62 3.45
N TRP A 244 -4.61 -15.65 3.00
CA TRP A 244 -5.20 -16.99 2.80
C TRP A 244 -5.45 -17.81 4.08
N GLY A 245 -4.89 -17.42 5.21
CA GLY A 245 -5.01 -18.09 6.51
C GLY A 245 -6.35 -17.93 7.22
N GLN A 246 -7.43 -17.58 6.51
CA GLN A 246 -8.76 -17.38 7.11
C GLN A 246 -9.27 -18.66 7.77
N SER A 247 -9.60 -18.57 9.06
CA SER A 247 -10.17 -19.67 9.86
C SER A 247 -11.47 -20.25 9.27
N TYR A 248 -12.15 -19.46 8.44
CA TYR A 248 -13.40 -19.78 7.76
C TYR A 248 -13.26 -19.92 6.24
N LYS A 249 -12.09 -20.31 5.69
CA LYS A 249 -11.88 -20.40 4.22
C LYS A 249 -12.91 -21.21 3.43
N HIS A 250 -13.61 -22.14 4.08
CA HIS A 250 -14.69 -22.95 3.50
C HIS A 250 -16.00 -22.17 3.25
N LEU A 251 -16.08 -20.90 3.68
CA LEU A 251 -17.19 -19.96 3.45
C LEU A 251 -16.83 -18.83 2.47
N VAL A 252 -15.59 -18.78 1.97
CA VAL A 252 -15.13 -17.74 1.05
C VAL A 252 -15.76 -17.97 -0.32
N ASP A 253 -16.55 -16.99 -0.77
CA ASP A 253 -17.08 -16.90 -2.14
C ASP A 253 -16.21 -15.97 -3.01
N GLY A 254 -16.50 -15.89 -4.31
CA GLY A 254 -15.75 -15.05 -5.26
C GLY A 254 -15.88 -13.52 -5.07
N GLN A 255 -16.62 -13.04 -4.07
CA GLN A 255 -16.54 -11.64 -3.60
C GLN A 255 -15.61 -11.53 -2.38
N MET A 256 -15.72 -12.46 -1.44
CA MET A 256 -14.79 -12.57 -0.31
C MET A 256 -13.34 -12.83 -0.78
N GLU A 257 -13.15 -13.64 -1.82
CA GLU A 257 -11.85 -13.96 -2.42
C GLU A 257 -11.09 -12.72 -2.89
N LYS A 258 -11.78 -11.73 -3.49
CA LYS A 258 -11.18 -10.45 -3.87
C LYS A 258 -10.73 -9.63 -2.66
N ILE A 259 -11.44 -9.74 -1.53
CA ILE A 259 -11.06 -9.06 -0.29
C ILE A 259 -9.87 -9.76 0.35
N VAL A 260 -9.80 -11.11 0.29
CA VAL A 260 -8.63 -11.91 0.70
C VAL A 260 -7.40 -11.56 -0.14
N GLN A 261 -7.54 -11.42 -1.47
CA GLN A 261 -6.48 -10.98 -2.38
C GLN A 261 -5.99 -9.56 -2.05
N ARG A 262 -6.90 -8.61 -1.85
CA ARG A 262 -6.60 -7.24 -1.39
C ARG A 262 -5.90 -7.21 -0.02
N ILE A 263 -6.30 -8.05 0.92
CA ILE A 263 -5.64 -8.20 2.23
C ILE A 263 -4.18 -8.64 2.02
N GLY A 264 -3.94 -9.69 1.23
CA GLY A 264 -2.60 -10.14 0.91
C GLY A 264 -1.73 -9.06 0.23
N TYR A 265 -2.30 -8.28 -0.69
CA TYR A 265 -1.59 -7.16 -1.32
C TYR A 265 -1.23 -6.05 -0.33
N LEU A 266 -2.12 -5.72 0.62
CA LEU A 266 -1.80 -4.75 1.68
C LEU A 266 -0.73 -5.28 2.62
N GLU A 267 -0.75 -6.56 2.96
CA GLU A 267 0.30 -7.20 3.77
C GLU A 267 1.66 -7.15 3.04
N VAL A 268 1.71 -7.34 1.71
CA VAL A 268 2.91 -7.11 0.89
C VAL A 268 3.34 -5.64 0.88
N TYR A 269 2.41 -4.71 0.62
CA TYR A 269 2.73 -3.28 0.55
C TYR A 269 3.26 -2.75 1.89
N ILE A 270 2.69 -3.14 3.04
CA ILE A 270 3.17 -2.71 4.36
C ILE A 270 4.62 -3.17 4.60
N LEU A 271 5.00 -4.38 4.15
CA LEU A 271 6.38 -4.86 4.27
C LEU A 271 7.34 -4.12 3.33
N LEU A 272 6.91 -3.77 2.12
CA LEU A 272 7.72 -3.01 1.16
C LEU A 272 7.90 -1.54 1.59
N GLU A 273 6.85 -0.90 2.12
CA GLU A 273 6.94 0.45 2.69
C GLU A 273 7.91 0.43 3.88
N GLY A 274 7.76 -0.56 4.77
CA GLY A 274 8.65 -0.75 5.92
C GLY A 274 10.11 -1.03 5.54
N MET A 275 10.41 -1.54 4.34
CA MET A 275 11.77 -1.73 3.85
C MET A 275 12.48 -0.43 3.40
N ASP A 276 11.73 0.65 3.19
CA ASP A 276 12.21 2.00 2.81
C ASP A 276 13.29 2.02 1.70
N LEU A 277 13.02 1.26 0.63
CA LEU A 277 13.98 0.97 -0.43
C LEU A 277 14.54 2.22 -1.13
N LEU A 278 13.75 3.30 -1.23
CA LEU A 278 14.17 4.51 -1.94
C LEU A 278 15.20 5.30 -1.12
N ASN A 279 15.01 5.43 0.19
CA ASN A 279 16.00 6.08 1.06
C ASN A 279 17.23 5.17 1.25
N ALA A 280 17.07 3.85 1.21
CA ALA A 280 18.19 2.91 1.16
C ALA A 280 19.05 3.08 -0.11
N SER A 281 18.45 3.49 -1.24
CA SER A 281 19.17 3.75 -2.50
C SER A 281 19.84 5.14 -2.61
N ASP A 282 19.71 5.99 -1.58
CA ASP A 282 20.42 7.28 -1.51
C ASP A 282 21.65 7.14 -0.59
N ASP A 283 22.85 7.20 -1.20
CA ASP A 283 24.14 7.10 -0.51
C ASP A 283 24.27 8.05 0.70
N ASN A 284 23.60 9.21 0.65
CA ASN A 284 23.67 10.21 1.71
C ASN A 284 22.95 9.74 3.00
N ASN A 285 21.99 8.82 2.88
CA ASN A 285 21.09 8.41 3.98
C ASN A 285 21.43 7.03 4.57
N LEU A 286 22.35 6.27 3.94
CA LEU A 286 22.71 4.89 4.33
C LEU A 286 23.09 4.71 5.80
N SER A 287 23.69 5.72 6.43
CA SER A 287 24.11 5.71 7.85
C SER A 287 22.95 5.92 8.83
N GLU A 288 21.92 6.66 8.42
CA GLU A 288 20.77 6.99 9.26
C GLU A 288 19.57 6.06 8.97
N HIS A 289 19.56 5.42 7.81
CA HIS A 289 18.50 4.52 7.32
C HIS A 289 18.04 3.51 8.38
N VAL A 290 16.71 3.44 8.56
CA VAL A 290 16.08 2.94 9.79
C VAL A 290 16.37 1.45 10.05
N ILE A 291 16.56 0.69 8.99
CA ILE A 291 16.84 -0.75 9.03
C ILE A 291 18.32 -1.08 8.94
N LEU A 292 19.07 -0.44 8.03
CA LEU A 292 20.44 -0.87 7.70
C LEU A 292 21.43 -0.66 8.86
N LYS A 293 21.10 0.22 9.81
CA LYS A 293 21.91 0.48 11.02
C LYS A 293 21.90 -0.65 12.07
N ASP A 294 20.91 -1.55 12.09
CA ASP A 294 20.91 -2.72 12.99
C ASP A 294 21.22 -4.02 12.25
N SER A 295 22.52 -4.31 12.09
CA SER A 295 23.00 -5.57 11.52
C SER A 295 22.51 -6.82 12.27
N SER A 296 22.14 -6.74 13.56
CA SER A 296 21.69 -7.88 14.36
C SER A 296 20.19 -8.17 14.20
N GLY A 297 19.40 -7.17 13.83
CA GLY A 297 18.01 -7.32 13.41
C GLY A 297 17.92 -7.84 11.98
N MET A 298 18.82 -7.39 11.10
CA MET A 298 18.88 -7.81 9.69
C MET A 298 19.00 -9.34 9.55
N GLU A 299 19.86 -10.00 10.34
CA GLU A 299 20.02 -11.46 10.32
C GLU A 299 18.74 -12.20 10.74
N LYS A 300 17.98 -11.65 11.70
CA LYS A 300 16.70 -12.21 12.14
C LYS A 300 15.62 -12.05 11.08
N LEU A 301 15.61 -10.91 10.39
CA LEU A 301 14.69 -10.64 9.27
C LEU A 301 15.02 -11.52 8.06
N GLU A 302 16.31 -11.68 7.72
CA GLU A 302 16.78 -12.63 6.69
C GLU A 302 16.34 -14.06 7.01
N ALA A 303 16.44 -14.48 8.27
CA ALA A 303 16.00 -15.81 8.70
C ALA A 303 14.48 -16.02 8.57
N VAL A 304 13.65 -14.97 8.67
CA VAL A 304 12.20 -15.06 8.46
C VAL A 304 11.85 -15.02 6.97
N ILE A 305 12.48 -14.13 6.19
CA ILE A 305 12.30 -13.99 4.74
C ILE A 305 12.79 -15.23 3.98
N SER A 306 13.88 -15.86 4.44
CA SER A 306 14.37 -17.16 3.93
C SER A 306 13.37 -18.31 4.06
N GLN A 307 12.28 -18.13 4.81
CA GLN A 307 11.22 -19.11 5.03
C GLN A 307 9.90 -18.71 4.34
N LEU A 308 9.90 -17.71 3.45
CA LEU A 308 8.78 -17.46 2.54
C LEU A 308 8.74 -18.55 1.46
N GLY A 309 7.54 -19.02 1.12
CA GLY A 309 7.33 -20.13 0.18
C GLY A 309 7.46 -19.74 -1.30
N SER A 310 7.19 -20.69 -2.19
CA SER A 310 7.22 -20.50 -3.64
C SER A 310 5.90 -19.99 -4.24
N GLU A 311 5.23 -19.06 -3.56
CA GLU A 311 3.99 -18.43 -4.03
C GLU A 311 4.31 -17.04 -4.63
N PRO A 312 3.66 -16.60 -5.74
CA PRO A 312 3.92 -15.31 -6.39
C PRO A 312 3.87 -14.10 -5.45
N ILE A 313 2.99 -14.15 -4.44
CA ILE A 313 2.81 -13.09 -3.44
C ILE A 313 4.05 -12.80 -2.58
N HIS A 314 5.02 -13.72 -2.51
CA HIS A 314 6.29 -13.47 -1.84
C HIS A 314 7.32 -12.78 -2.76
N GLY A 315 7.13 -12.84 -4.08
CA GLY A 315 8.04 -12.29 -5.08
C GLY A 315 8.48 -10.85 -4.82
N PRO A 316 7.54 -9.90 -4.58
CA PRO A 316 7.90 -8.51 -4.28
C PRO A 316 8.75 -8.36 -3.01
N ILE A 317 8.42 -9.10 -1.94
CA ILE A 317 9.15 -9.04 -0.66
C ILE A 317 10.58 -9.56 -0.83
N LEU A 318 10.75 -10.65 -1.60
CA LEU A 318 12.05 -11.23 -1.93
C LEU A 318 12.88 -10.29 -2.82
N LEU A 319 12.24 -9.55 -3.73
CA LEU A 319 12.88 -8.54 -4.58
C LEU A 319 13.37 -7.33 -3.76
N GLY A 320 12.52 -6.77 -2.89
CA GLY A 320 12.91 -5.68 -1.99
C GLY A 320 14.05 -6.08 -1.05
N TRP A 321 14.00 -7.30 -0.51
CA TRP A 321 15.09 -7.83 0.32
C TRP A 321 16.39 -8.06 -0.45
N SER A 322 16.31 -8.49 -1.72
CA SER A 322 17.47 -8.58 -2.63
C SER A 322 18.17 -7.23 -2.78
N VAL A 323 17.40 -6.16 -3.02
CA VAL A 323 17.92 -4.79 -3.17
C VAL A 323 18.62 -4.32 -1.89
N LEU A 324 17.98 -4.47 -0.71
CA LEU A 324 18.60 -4.10 0.57
C LEU A 324 19.91 -4.85 0.85
N GLN A 325 19.95 -6.16 0.58
CA GLN A 325 21.14 -6.98 0.85
C GLN A 325 22.29 -6.68 -0.11
N TYR A 326 22.00 -6.28 -1.36
CA TYR A 326 23.03 -5.78 -2.28
C TYR A 326 23.58 -4.43 -1.78
N ILE A 327 22.71 -3.46 -1.53
CA ILE A 327 23.08 -2.11 -1.06
C ILE A 327 23.96 -2.20 0.20
N ARG A 328 23.58 -3.05 1.15
CA ARG A 328 24.39 -3.36 2.35
C ARG A 328 25.76 -3.94 2.00
N GLY A 329 25.82 -4.87 1.05
CA GLY A 329 27.06 -5.49 0.59
C GLY A 329 28.01 -4.48 -0.07
N ASP A 330 27.49 -3.62 -0.94
CA ASP A 330 28.28 -2.59 -1.64
C ASP A 330 28.78 -1.50 -0.66
N SER A 331 27.95 -1.06 0.28
CA SER A 331 28.37 -0.12 1.34
C SER A 331 29.50 -0.67 2.22
N GLU A 332 29.42 -1.94 2.63
CA GLU A 332 30.51 -2.63 3.36
C GLU A 332 31.77 -2.79 2.49
N GLN A 333 31.61 -3.07 1.18
CA GLN A 333 32.71 -3.16 0.22
C GLN A 333 33.43 -1.81 0.06
N ASN A 334 32.68 -0.72 -0.13
CA ASN A 334 33.23 0.62 -0.31
C ASN A 334 33.98 1.09 0.94
N ARG A 335 33.44 0.85 2.15
CA ARG A 335 34.15 1.08 3.42
C ARG A 335 35.46 0.29 3.48
N SER A 336 35.45 -0.99 3.11
CA SER A 336 36.67 -1.84 3.14
C SER A 336 37.77 -1.39 2.17
N SER A 337 37.45 -0.59 1.15
CA SER A 337 38.42 -0.07 0.19
C SER A 337 39.01 1.31 0.56
N SER A 338 38.45 2.00 1.56
CA SER A 338 38.85 3.35 1.98
C SER A 338 40.13 3.34 2.85
N PRO A 339 41.26 3.93 2.40
CA PRO A 339 42.53 3.84 3.15
C PRO A 339 42.54 4.57 4.50
N ASN A 340 41.63 5.51 4.74
CA ASN A 340 41.65 6.37 5.93
C ASN A 340 40.90 5.75 7.14
N GLU A 341 39.90 4.89 6.90
CA GLU A 341 39.07 4.31 7.97
C GLU A 341 39.56 2.93 8.43
N ALA A 342 40.35 2.24 7.60
CA ALA A 342 41.04 0.99 7.97
C ALA A 342 41.99 1.11 9.17
N ALA A 343 42.36 2.34 9.57
CA ALA A 343 43.15 2.64 10.77
C ALA A 343 42.30 2.97 12.02
N ALA A 344 40.99 3.16 11.85
CA ALA A 344 40.03 3.49 12.93
C ALA A 344 39.11 2.30 13.29
N ALA A 345 39.07 1.26 12.46
CA ALA A 345 38.41 0.00 12.78
C ALA A 345 39.12 -0.70 13.95
N ASP A 346 38.51 -0.66 15.14
CA ASP A 346 38.92 -1.50 16.26
C ASP A 346 38.76 -2.98 15.88
N SER A 347 39.54 -3.83 16.54
CA SER A 347 40.04 -5.13 16.10
C SER A 347 39.04 -6.29 15.98
N THR A 348 37.75 -6.01 15.74
CA THR A 348 36.80 -6.98 15.19
C THR A 348 37.04 -7.15 13.69
N LEU A 349 37.84 -8.17 13.34
CA LEU A 349 38.06 -8.60 11.96
C LEU A 349 36.74 -8.76 11.21
N ALA A 350 36.52 -7.98 10.15
CA ALA A 350 35.43 -8.23 9.22
C ALA A 350 35.62 -9.62 8.60
N GLU A 351 34.66 -10.52 8.81
CA GLU A 351 34.84 -11.94 8.49
C GLU A 351 35.16 -12.12 6.99
N PRO A 352 36.26 -12.83 6.64
CA PRO A 352 36.66 -13.00 5.24
C PRO A 352 35.60 -13.80 4.48
N GLY A 353 34.88 -13.10 3.59
CA GLY A 353 33.74 -13.63 2.85
C GLY A 353 32.38 -12.97 3.17
N LYS A 354 32.27 -12.09 4.18
CA LYS A 354 30.99 -11.46 4.57
C LYS A 354 30.35 -10.61 3.45
N VAL A 355 31.14 -9.81 2.73
CA VAL A 355 30.64 -9.04 1.57
C VAL A 355 30.15 -9.98 0.46
N GLU A 356 30.90 -11.04 0.19
CA GLU A 356 30.55 -12.02 -0.84
C GLU A 356 29.28 -12.82 -0.46
N SER A 357 29.09 -13.16 0.81
CA SER A 357 27.87 -13.85 1.27
C SER A 357 26.63 -12.96 1.19
N LEU A 358 26.74 -11.65 1.48
CA LEU A 358 25.65 -10.68 1.28
C LEU A 358 25.26 -10.57 -0.20
N ILE A 359 26.23 -10.38 -1.10
CA ILE A 359 25.97 -10.28 -2.56
C ILE A 359 25.38 -11.58 -3.11
N ARG A 360 25.90 -12.74 -2.71
CA ARG A 360 25.32 -14.06 -3.07
C ARG A 360 23.91 -14.25 -2.51
N SER A 361 23.62 -13.74 -1.31
CA SER A 361 22.28 -13.80 -0.72
C SER A 361 21.29 -12.93 -1.48
N ALA A 362 21.68 -11.69 -1.83
CA ALA A 362 20.92 -10.83 -2.72
C ALA A 362 20.60 -11.52 -4.06
N GLN A 363 21.63 -11.99 -4.79
CA GLN A 363 21.46 -12.72 -6.06
C GLN A 363 20.49 -13.90 -5.96
N LYS A 364 20.56 -14.69 -4.87
CA LYS A 364 19.62 -15.79 -4.59
C LYS A 364 18.18 -15.28 -4.45
N PHE A 365 17.94 -14.23 -3.66
CA PHE A 365 16.61 -13.68 -3.43
C PHE A 365 16.03 -13.01 -4.69
N GLY A 366 16.84 -12.25 -5.43
CA GLY A 366 16.45 -11.67 -6.72
C GLY A 366 16.07 -12.74 -7.74
N PHE A 367 16.89 -13.78 -7.90
CA PHE A 367 16.58 -14.92 -8.77
C PHE A 367 15.28 -15.64 -8.35
N GLN A 368 15.06 -15.85 -7.05
CA GLN A 368 13.82 -16.44 -6.54
C GLN A 368 12.60 -15.53 -6.83
N ALA A 369 12.73 -14.20 -6.73
CA ALA A 369 11.66 -13.27 -7.08
C ALA A 369 11.33 -13.32 -8.58
N LEU A 370 12.34 -13.37 -9.45
CA LEU A 370 12.14 -13.51 -10.91
C LEU A 370 11.46 -14.85 -11.26
N GLN A 371 11.84 -15.96 -10.60
CA GLN A 371 11.17 -17.25 -10.77
C GLN A 371 9.69 -17.26 -10.33
N LEU A 372 9.27 -16.28 -9.52
CA LEU A 372 7.91 -16.14 -9.01
C LEU A 372 7.04 -15.16 -9.83
N GLY A 373 7.55 -14.62 -10.95
CA GLY A 373 6.81 -13.68 -11.79
C GLY A 373 6.57 -12.33 -11.10
N VAL A 374 7.59 -11.80 -10.41
CA VAL A 374 7.45 -10.62 -9.56
C VAL A 374 6.94 -9.38 -10.30
N PHE A 375 7.29 -9.17 -11.58
CA PHE A 375 6.84 -8.00 -12.32
C PHE A 375 5.38 -8.12 -12.78
N GLU A 376 4.99 -9.32 -13.21
CA GLU A 376 3.61 -9.67 -13.52
C GLU A 376 2.72 -9.51 -12.27
N PHE A 377 3.19 -9.97 -11.11
CA PHE A 377 2.49 -9.83 -9.84
C PHE A 377 2.43 -8.37 -9.35
N LEU A 378 3.51 -7.60 -9.48
CA LEU A 378 3.50 -6.15 -9.18
C LEU A 378 2.52 -5.38 -10.08
N LEU A 379 2.38 -5.78 -11.34
CA LEU A 379 1.39 -5.21 -12.25
C LEU A 379 -0.04 -5.60 -11.84
N GLU A 380 -0.28 -6.88 -11.49
CA GLU A 380 -1.57 -7.37 -10.97
C GLU A 380 -2.00 -6.61 -9.71
N MET A 381 -1.11 -6.42 -8.73
CA MET A 381 -1.35 -5.65 -7.51
C MET A 381 -1.82 -4.22 -7.83
N LEU A 382 -1.18 -3.56 -8.80
CA LEU A 382 -1.52 -2.19 -9.21
C LEU A 382 -2.82 -2.12 -10.03
N GLU A 383 -3.23 -3.21 -10.70
CA GLU A 383 -4.47 -3.29 -11.49
C GLU A 383 -5.71 -3.66 -10.66
N ALA A 384 -5.53 -4.24 -9.47
CA ALA A 384 -6.63 -4.57 -8.57
C ALA A 384 -7.28 -3.36 -7.89
N GLU A 385 -8.58 -3.46 -7.56
CA GLU A 385 -9.26 -2.49 -6.71
C GLU A 385 -8.82 -2.66 -5.23
N PRO A 386 -8.54 -1.58 -4.47
CA PRO A 386 -8.71 -0.15 -4.80
C PRO A 386 -7.44 0.56 -5.30
N PHE A 387 -6.39 -0.19 -5.66
CA PHE A 387 -5.07 0.32 -6.07
C PHE A 387 -5.06 0.83 -7.51
N CYS A 388 -6.01 0.41 -8.34
CA CYS A 388 -6.26 1.01 -9.64
C CYS A 388 -6.96 2.38 -9.54
N GLY A 389 -6.79 3.22 -10.58
CA GLY A 389 -7.48 4.52 -10.69
C GLY A 389 -6.69 5.68 -10.07
N LYS A 390 -7.39 6.65 -9.49
CA LYS A 390 -6.82 7.88 -8.89
C LYS A 390 -7.30 8.12 -7.45
N SER A 391 -7.36 7.06 -6.64
CA SER A 391 -7.58 7.18 -5.19
C SER A 391 -6.26 7.52 -4.48
N ASP A 392 -6.32 8.02 -3.25
CA ASP A 392 -5.10 8.31 -2.47
C ASP A 392 -4.29 7.03 -2.20
N LEU A 393 -4.99 5.92 -1.97
CA LEU A 393 -4.40 4.60 -1.75
C LEU A 393 -3.80 4.02 -3.03
N ALA A 394 -4.40 4.30 -4.19
CA ALA A 394 -3.78 4.04 -5.49
C ALA A 394 -2.49 4.85 -5.66
N SER A 395 -2.47 6.10 -5.19
CA SER A 395 -1.27 6.95 -5.20
C SER A 395 -0.15 6.36 -4.33
N VAL A 396 -0.46 5.91 -3.10
CA VAL A 396 0.52 5.20 -2.24
C VAL A 396 1.04 3.94 -2.92
N ALA A 397 0.16 3.08 -3.41
CA ALA A 397 0.54 1.82 -4.07
C ALA A 397 1.45 2.06 -5.29
N HIS A 398 1.15 3.04 -6.15
CA HIS A 398 2.02 3.37 -7.29
C HIS A 398 3.32 4.06 -6.86
N TYR A 399 3.32 4.92 -5.83
CA TYR A 399 4.55 5.48 -5.27
C TYR A 399 5.48 4.39 -4.74
N LEU A 400 4.93 3.41 -4.02
CA LEU A 400 5.69 2.33 -3.42
C LEU A 400 6.29 1.40 -4.49
N VAL A 401 5.53 1.01 -5.52
CA VAL A 401 6.10 0.20 -6.63
C VAL A 401 7.11 1.02 -7.46
N TYR A 402 6.93 2.34 -7.57
CA TYR A 402 7.97 3.24 -8.11
C TYR A 402 9.25 3.21 -7.25
N SER A 403 9.13 3.23 -5.92
CA SER A 403 10.28 3.15 -5.01
C SER A 403 11.02 1.82 -5.14
N VAL A 404 10.29 0.69 -5.18
CA VAL A 404 10.85 -0.65 -5.43
C VAL A 404 11.62 -0.68 -6.75
N LEU A 405 11.01 -0.22 -7.85
CA LEU A 405 11.66 -0.25 -9.16
C LEU A 405 12.82 0.75 -9.28
N SER A 406 12.77 1.89 -8.59
CA SER A 406 13.85 2.87 -8.65
C SER A 406 15.10 2.37 -7.95
N ALA A 407 14.96 1.81 -6.75
CA ALA A 407 16.04 1.19 -5.99
C ALA A 407 16.54 -0.13 -6.64
N LEU A 408 15.68 -0.83 -7.39
CA LEU A 408 16.09 -1.96 -8.21
C LEU A 408 17.00 -1.53 -9.37
N LEU A 409 16.60 -0.48 -10.11
CA LEU A 409 17.31 -0.03 -11.31
C LEU A 409 18.60 0.76 -10.99
N SER A 410 18.75 1.32 -9.79
CA SER A 410 20.02 1.88 -9.31
C SER A 410 21.05 0.81 -8.93
N VAL A 411 20.62 -0.45 -8.78
CA VAL A 411 21.46 -1.57 -8.32
C VAL A 411 21.70 -2.62 -9.42
N TYR A 412 20.70 -2.88 -10.26
CA TYR A 412 20.72 -3.92 -11.29
C TYR A 412 20.45 -3.33 -12.68
N HIS A 413 21.29 -3.65 -13.66
CA HIS A 413 21.04 -3.32 -15.06
C HIS A 413 19.79 -4.04 -15.58
N GLU A 414 18.97 -3.35 -16.38
CA GLU A 414 17.67 -3.86 -16.87
C GLU A 414 17.76 -5.23 -17.58
N GLU A 415 18.86 -5.49 -18.30
CA GLU A 415 19.13 -6.76 -19.00
C GLU A 415 19.14 -7.96 -18.03
N THR A 416 19.55 -7.75 -16.77
CA THR A 416 19.65 -8.81 -15.76
C THR A 416 18.30 -9.16 -15.12
N LEU A 417 17.25 -8.37 -15.39
CA LEU A 417 15.92 -8.51 -14.77
C LEU A 417 15.00 -9.46 -15.54
N GLY A 418 15.39 -9.96 -16.72
CA GLY A 418 14.66 -11.01 -17.43
C GLY A 418 13.40 -10.53 -18.15
N ASN A 419 12.23 -10.48 -17.48
CA ASN A 419 10.97 -10.11 -18.14
C ASN A 419 10.85 -8.59 -18.31
N THR A 420 11.47 -8.09 -19.38
CA THR A 420 11.41 -6.68 -19.78
C THR A 420 9.99 -6.24 -20.17
N GLU A 421 9.15 -7.09 -20.79
CA GLU A 421 7.78 -6.71 -21.17
C GLU A 421 6.93 -6.35 -19.93
N ALA A 422 6.99 -7.17 -18.88
CA ALA A 422 6.28 -6.88 -17.62
C ALA A 422 6.88 -5.66 -16.89
N LEU A 423 8.20 -5.53 -16.85
CA LEU A 423 8.91 -4.38 -16.27
C LEU A 423 8.51 -3.04 -16.93
N TYR A 424 8.55 -2.98 -18.27
CA TYR A 424 8.08 -1.82 -19.03
C TYR A 424 6.55 -1.63 -18.87
N GLY A 425 5.78 -2.71 -18.76
CA GLY A 425 4.34 -2.67 -18.42
C GLY A 425 4.04 -1.91 -17.13
N ILE A 426 4.77 -2.20 -16.05
CA ILE A 426 4.68 -1.43 -14.79
C ILE A 426 5.11 0.03 -15.04
N ALA A 427 6.23 0.26 -15.73
CA ALA A 427 6.73 1.61 -16.00
C ALA A 427 5.71 2.48 -16.77
N TYR A 428 5.02 1.93 -17.78
CA TYR A 428 3.91 2.63 -18.46
C TYR A 428 2.79 3.01 -17.49
N LYS A 429 2.50 2.16 -16.49
CA LYS A 429 1.42 2.39 -15.53
C LYS A 429 1.80 3.42 -14.46
N LEU A 430 3.05 3.40 -14.00
CA LEU A 430 3.63 4.37 -13.08
C LEU A 430 3.75 5.77 -13.72
N CYS A 431 4.26 5.86 -14.95
CA CYS A 431 4.45 7.12 -15.69
C CYS A 431 3.15 7.86 -16.06
N LYS A 432 1.97 7.34 -15.72
CA LYS A 432 0.65 8.02 -15.85
C LYS A 432 0.29 8.88 -14.64
N TRP A 433 1.06 8.80 -13.56
CA TRP A 433 0.94 9.68 -12.40
C TRP A 433 1.82 10.91 -12.56
N ASP A 434 1.31 12.06 -12.15
CA ASP A 434 1.98 13.35 -12.29
C ASP A 434 3.28 13.43 -11.47
N PHE A 435 3.25 13.05 -10.20
CA PHE A 435 4.45 13.06 -9.34
C PHE A 435 5.57 12.13 -9.84
N ILE A 436 5.24 10.98 -10.47
CA ILE A 436 6.23 10.07 -11.07
C ILE A 436 6.74 10.65 -12.40
N ALA A 437 5.85 11.16 -13.25
CA ALA A 437 6.24 11.81 -14.50
C ALA A 437 7.14 13.02 -14.22
N GLU A 438 6.89 13.78 -13.15
CA GLU A 438 7.73 14.90 -12.76
C GLU A 438 9.12 14.47 -12.27
N LYS A 439 9.24 13.38 -11.49
CA LYS A 439 10.54 12.76 -11.17
C LYS A 439 11.30 12.37 -12.46
N ASN A 440 10.66 11.72 -13.43
CA ASN A 440 11.24 11.38 -14.75
C ASN A 440 11.68 12.63 -15.58
N TRP A 441 11.23 13.84 -15.22
CA TRP A 441 11.65 15.09 -15.87
C TRP A 441 12.60 15.96 -15.03
N MET A 442 13.04 15.47 -13.86
CA MET A 442 14.13 16.08 -13.10
C MET A 442 15.45 15.93 -13.86
N LYS A 443 16.41 16.83 -13.60
CA LYS A 443 17.71 16.83 -14.27
C LYS A 443 18.80 16.44 -13.29
N THR A 444 19.06 15.15 -13.25
CA THR A 444 20.21 14.50 -12.62
C THR A 444 21.40 14.52 -13.59
N ASN A 445 22.59 14.15 -13.12
CA ASN A 445 23.77 14.00 -14.00
C ASN A 445 23.74 12.67 -14.76
N GLU A 446 23.20 11.63 -14.13
CA GLU A 446 23.06 10.27 -14.65
C GLU A 446 21.58 9.85 -14.56
N PRO A 447 21.08 8.95 -15.42
CA PRO A 447 19.67 8.58 -15.42
C PRO A 447 19.31 7.77 -14.16
N GLU A 448 18.31 8.24 -13.41
CA GLU A 448 17.88 7.62 -12.15
C GLU A 448 16.44 7.06 -12.23
N GLY A 449 16.20 5.95 -11.53
CA GLY A 449 14.89 5.28 -11.47
C GLY A 449 14.32 4.93 -12.85
N LEU A 450 13.03 5.19 -13.07
CA LEU A 450 12.37 4.91 -14.36
C LEU A 450 12.97 5.68 -15.55
N THR A 451 13.77 6.73 -15.31
CA THR A 451 14.50 7.46 -16.37
C THR A 451 15.50 6.56 -17.09
N ILE A 452 16.01 5.51 -16.44
CA ILE A 452 16.89 4.50 -17.02
C ILE A 452 16.18 3.77 -18.17
N LEU A 453 14.96 3.28 -17.92
CA LEU A 453 14.11 2.63 -18.94
C LEU A 453 13.70 3.61 -20.06
N TYR A 454 13.48 4.90 -19.71
CA TYR A 454 13.16 5.92 -20.70
C TYR A 454 14.33 6.20 -21.65
N GLU A 455 15.54 6.44 -21.14
CA GLU A 455 16.71 6.71 -21.99
C GLU A 455 17.27 5.46 -22.68
N SER A 456 17.03 4.24 -22.16
CA SER A 456 17.36 3.00 -22.88
C SER A 456 16.41 2.76 -24.06
N SER A 457 15.10 2.71 -23.84
CA SER A 457 14.12 2.53 -24.93
C SER A 457 14.24 3.62 -26.02
N LYS A 458 14.62 4.84 -25.64
CA LYS A 458 14.97 5.95 -26.54
C LYS A 458 16.21 5.69 -27.40
N GLN A 459 17.22 4.99 -26.89
CA GLN A 459 18.39 4.56 -27.67
C GLN A 459 18.03 3.45 -28.65
N TRP A 460 17.11 2.55 -28.30
CA TRP A 460 16.62 1.49 -29.19
C TRP A 460 15.62 1.98 -30.25
N PHE A 461 15.07 3.19 -30.13
CA PHE A 461 14.11 3.74 -31.09
C PHE A 461 14.75 4.11 -32.46
N PRO A 462 14.09 3.85 -33.61
CA PRO A 462 12.79 3.18 -33.79
C PRO A 462 12.88 1.66 -34.06
N LEU A 463 13.99 0.99 -33.73
CA LEU A 463 14.13 -0.47 -33.91
C LEU A 463 13.22 -1.22 -32.93
N ASP A 464 13.29 -0.89 -31.64
CA ASP A 464 12.13 -1.05 -30.76
C ASP A 464 11.29 0.23 -30.83
N PHE A 465 10.07 0.07 -31.32
CA PHE A 465 9.09 1.14 -31.40
C PHE A 465 8.17 1.16 -30.17
N ALA A 466 7.96 0.03 -29.49
CA ALA A 466 6.89 -0.15 -28.52
C ALA A 466 7.22 0.56 -27.20
N CYS A 467 8.36 0.25 -26.59
CA CYS A 467 8.67 0.70 -25.22
C CYS A 467 8.77 2.23 -25.13
N PHE A 468 9.53 2.86 -26.03
CA PHE A 468 9.67 4.31 -26.05
C PHE A 468 8.35 5.03 -26.31
N VAL A 469 7.53 4.54 -27.25
CA VAL A 469 6.27 5.20 -27.60
C VAL A 469 5.23 5.05 -26.49
N GLN A 470 5.12 3.89 -25.84
CA GLN A 470 4.19 3.69 -24.72
C GLN A 470 4.61 4.47 -23.46
N LEU A 471 5.91 4.63 -23.19
CA LEU A 471 6.38 5.54 -22.16
C LEU A 471 6.02 7.00 -22.48
N ASN A 472 6.25 7.47 -23.72
CA ASN A 472 5.89 8.84 -24.11
C ASN A 472 4.37 9.09 -24.09
N ILE A 473 3.53 8.11 -24.47
CA ILE A 473 2.07 8.20 -24.32
C ILE A 473 1.69 8.31 -22.84
N SER A 474 2.28 7.46 -22.00
CA SER A 474 1.99 7.41 -20.56
C SER A 474 2.37 8.71 -19.87
N LEU A 475 3.61 9.18 -20.06
CA LEU A 475 4.11 10.46 -19.58
C LEU A 475 3.24 11.63 -20.08
N ALA A 476 2.89 11.68 -21.37
CA ALA A 476 2.05 12.74 -21.91
C ALA A 476 0.62 12.75 -21.33
N SER A 477 0.11 11.60 -20.88
CA SER A 477 -1.21 11.49 -20.24
C SER A 477 -1.24 11.90 -18.77
N ALA A 478 -0.08 11.97 -18.09
CA ALA A 478 0.01 12.29 -16.67
C ALA A 478 -0.36 13.75 -16.36
N SER A 479 0.26 14.71 -17.05
CA SER A 479 0.01 16.14 -16.85
C SER A 479 0.28 16.98 -18.10
N ALA A 480 -0.33 18.17 -18.18
CA ALA A 480 -0.12 19.11 -19.29
C ALA A 480 1.33 19.64 -19.37
N TYR A 481 2.05 19.64 -18.24
CA TYR A 481 3.49 19.94 -18.20
C TYR A 481 4.30 18.79 -18.79
N SER A 482 4.01 17.54 -18.40
CA SER A 482 4.64 16.35 -18.94
C SER A 482 4.41 16.19 -20.46
N ALA A 483 3.20 16.46 -20.94
CA ALA A 483 2.90 16.49 -22.38
C ALA A 483 3.77 17.49 -23.17
N GLN A 484 4.12 18.63 -22.58
CA GLN A 484 5.05 19.60 -23.20
C GLN A 484 6.50 19.12 -23.17
N LYS A 485 6.92 18.37 -22.15
CA LYS A 485 8.24 17.71 -22.10
C LYS A 485 8.36 16.64 -23.19
N VAL A 486 7.40 15.71 -23.27
CA VAL A 486 7.30 14.71 -24.35
C VAL A 486 7.37 15.36 -25.73
N LYS A 487 6.56 16.39 -25.99
CA LYS A 487 6.59 17.12 -27.27
C LYS A 487 7.96 17.74 -27.57
N LYS A 488 8.65 18.28 -26.56
CA LYS A 488 9.99 18.89 -26.73
C LYS A 488 11.06 17.84 -27.05
N GLU A 489 10.98 16.66 -26.43
CA GLU A 489 11.96 15.60 -26.59
C GLU A 489 11.78 14.85 -27.92
N LEU A 490 10.55 14.51 -28.30
CA LEU A 490 10.22 13.92 -29.61
C LEU A 490 10.58 14.84 -30.80
N LEU A 491 10.64 16.15 -30.60
CA LEU A 491 11.13 17.12 -31.59
C LEU A 491 12.68 17.20 -31.66
N ARG A 492 13.41 16.49 -30.80
CA ARG A 492 14.87 16.62 -30.60
C ARG A 492 15.57 15.28 -30.32
N LEU A 493 15.03 14.17 -30.82
CA LEU A 493 15.67 12.85 -30.72
C LEU A 493 17.09 12.89 -31.32
N GLN A 494 18.08 12.48 -30.52
CA GLN A 494 19.50 12.50 -30.89
C GLN A 494 19.97 11.18 -31.50
N PHE A 495 19.19 10.11 -31.32
CA PHE A 495 19.50 8.75 -31.74
C PHE A 495 18.52 8.26 -32.81
N TYR A 496 18.98 7.31 -33.61
CA TYR A 496 18.19 6.57 -34.59
C TYR A 496 18.81 5.19 -34.75
N THR A 497 18.08 4.16 -34.34
CA THR A 497 18.55 2.78 -34.32
C THR A 497 17.77 1.90 -35.29
N GLU A 498 18.48 1.00 -35.97
CA GLU A 498 17.97 0.13 -37.03
C GLU A 498 18.78 -1.17 -37.10
N ALA A 499 18.24 -2.21 -37.74
CA ALA A 499 18.99 -3.44 -38.00
C ALA A 499 20.26 -3.17 -38.85
N LEU A 500 21.39 -3.77 -38.47
CA LEU A 500 22.70 -3.51 -39.10
C LEU A 500 22.72 -3.80 -40.61
N ASP A 501 21.95 -4.77 -41.09
CA ASP A 501 21.84 -5.13 -42.52
C ASP A 501 21.30 -3.98 -43.41
N ASN A 502 20.63 -2.99 -42.82
CA ASN A 502 20.22 -1.76 -43.52
C ASN A 502 21.42 -0.82 -43.81
N ASN A 503 22.64 -1.15 -43.35
CA ASN A 503 23.85 -0.37 -43.53
C ASN A 503 24.87 -1.12 -44.40
N ARG A 504 25.13 -0.57 -45.60
CA ARG A 504 26.06 -1.17 -46.56
C ARG A 504 27.50 -0.86 -46.16
N ALA A 505 28.35 -1.87 -45.97
CA ALA A 505 29.75 -1.70 -45.53
C ALA A 505 30.56 -0.68 -46.35
N GLN A 506 30.33 -0.57 -47.66
CA GLN A 506 30.96 0.44 -48.53
C GLN A 506 30.69 1.90 -48.09
N ASP A 507 29.54 2.14 -47.44
CA ASP A 507 29.05 3.46 -47.01
C ASP A 507 29.49 3.85 -45.59
N LEU A 508 30.12 2.91 -44.87
CA LEU A 508 30.67 3.11 -43.53
C LEU A 508 32.20 3.31 -43.59
N GLN A 509 32.71 4.21 -42.77
CA GLN A 509 34.14 4.35 -42.46
C GLN A 509 34.37 3.91 -41.01
N THR A 510 35.27 2.96 -40.79
CA THR A 510 35.74 2.57 -39.45
C THR A 510 36.47 3.73 -38.78
N THR A 511 36.23 3.94 -37.49
CA THR A 511 37.04 4.86 -36.67
C THR A 511 38.15 4.09 -35.93
N ALA A 512 38.87 4.76 -35.01
CA ALA A 512 39.79 4.10 -34.09
C ALA A 512 39.08 3.44 -32.88
N GLU A 513 37.81 3.79 -32.64
CA GLU A 513 36.98 3.16 -31.60
C GLU A 513 36.33 1.89 -32.16
N GLN A 514 36.45 0.78 -31.42
CA GLN A 514 35.87 -0.50 -31.81
C GLN A 514 34.34 -0.41 -31.88
N GLY A 515 33.75 -0.93 -32.96
CA GLY A 515 32.31 -0.88 -33.19
C GLY A 515 31.76 0.48 -33.62
N VAL A 516 32.58 1.54 -33.68
CA VAL A 516 32.15 2.89 -34.05
C VAL A 516 32.54 3.23 -35.49
N PHE A 517 31.54 3.65 -36.25
CA PHE A 517 31.61 3.94 -37.69
C PHE A 517 31.12 5.37 -37.99
N VAL A 518 31.47 5.87 -39.17
CA VAL A 518 31.04 7.17 -39.70
C VAL A 518 30.45 7.01 -41.10
N LEU A 519 29.30 7.65 -41.37
CA LEU A 519 28.68 7.65 -42.69
C LEU A 519 29.53 8.42 -43.72
N LYS A 520 29.92 7.76 -44.81
CA LYS A 520 30.65 8.37 -45.94
C LYS A 520 29.74 9.22 -46.86
N ARG A 521 28.44 8.93 -46.90
CA ARG A 521 27.43 9.63 -47.70
C ARG A 521 26.12 9.77 -46.94
N ASP A 522 25.32 10.78 -47.29
CA ASP A 522 23.97 10.95 -46.76
C ASP A 522 23.13 9.69 -46.99
N LYS A 523 22.58 9.12 -45.91
CA LYS A 523 21.69 7.96 -45.94
C LYS A 523 20.22 8.43 -45.91
N ARG A 524 19.35 7.76 -46.66
CA ARG A 524 17.88 7.85 -46.50
C ARG A 524 17.36 6.47 -46.09
N PRO A 525 17.01 6.24 -44.82
CA PRO A 525 16.47 4.95 -44.38
C PRO A 525 15.12 4.62 -45.05
N TYR A 526 14.28 5.64 -45.28
CA TYR A 526 12.98 5.49 -45.93
C TYR A 526 13.03 6.06 -47.35
N GLN A 527 12.85 5.22 -48.37
CA GLN A 527 13.06 5.59 -49.79
C GLN A 527 12.18 6.77 -50.24
N ASN A 528 10.95 6.85 -49.74
CA ASN A 528 9.96 7.87 -50.10
C ASN A 528 9.90 9.06 -49.12
N SER A 529 10.92 9.25 -48.27
CA SER A 529 10.95 10.32 -47.26
C SER A 529 11.99 11.40 -47.58
N PHE A 530 11.73 12.61 -47.08
CA PHE A 530 12.72 13.68 -46.96
C PHE A 530 13.70 13.46 -45.79
N PHE A 531 13.41 12.54 -44.89
CA PHE A 531 14.31 12.18 -43.79
C PHE A 531 15.62 11.62 -44.33
N LYS A 532 16.73 12.30 -43.98
CA LYS A 532 18.09 11.88 -44.26
C LYS A 532 18.93 11.93 -42.98
N ILE A 533 19.88 11.03 -42.88
CA ILE A 533 20.99 11.07 -41.94
C ILE A 533 22.19 11.55 -42.74
N GLU A 534 22.87 12.60 -42.28
CA GLU A 534 23.93 13.23 -43.07
C GLU A 534 25.23 12.41 -43.06
N HIS A 535 26.04 12.57 -44.10
CA HIS A 535 27.43 12.12 -44.06
C HIS A 535 28.17 12.77 -42.87
N LYS A 536 29.17 12.08 -42.33
CA LYS A 536 29.90 12.39 -41.07
C LYS A 536 29.15 12.12 -39.77
N THR A 537 27.86 11.77 -39.78
CA THR A 537 27.20 11.23 -38.58
C THR A 537 27.91 9.97 -38.10
N ARG A 538 28.22 9.90 -36.80
CA ARG A 538 28.72 8.69 -36.12
C ARG A 538 27.57 7.70 -35.90
N GLY A 539 27.87 6.42 -35.95
CA GLY A 539 26.99 5.36 -35.46
C GLY A 539 27.81 4.26 -34.80
N THR A 540 27.23 3.61 -33.78
CA THR A 540 27.86 2.51 -33.03
C THR A 540 27.08 1.23 -33.28
N VAL A 541 27.77 0.11 -33.46
CA VAL A 541 27.11 -1.21 -33.47
C VAL A 541 26.83 -1.62 -32.03
N ILE A 542 25.59 -1.42 -31.62
CA ILE A 542 25.03 -2.00 -30.39
C ILE A 542 24.63 -3.45 -30.74
N GLN A 543 25.02 -4.42 -29.92
CA GLN A 543 24.50 -5.79 -30.04
C GLN A 543 23.18 -5.88 -29.27
N PRO A 544 22.13 -6.51 -29.82
CA PRO A 544 21.02 -6.97 -28.99
C PRO A 544 21.55 -8.08 -28.07
N THR A 545 21.33 -7.91 -26.78
CA THR A 545 21.87 -8.71 -25.67
C THR A 545 21.02 -9.94 -25.38
#